data_AF-A0AAX6E7U7-F1
#
_entry.id   AF-A0AAX6E7U7-F1
#
_cell.length_a   1.000
_cell.length_b   1.000
_cell.length_c   1.000
_cell.angle_alpha   90.00
_cell.angle_beta   90.00
_cell.angle_gamma   90.00
#
_symmetry.space_group_name_H-M   'P 1'
#
loop_
_entity.id
_entity.type
_entity.pdbx_description
1 polymer ?
#
loop_
_entity_poly.entity_id
_entity_poly.type
_entity_poly.pdbx_seq_one_letter_code
_entity_poly.pdbx_strand_id
1 'polypeptide(L)'
;MDFEGRSDGRSLKSILSHVAPLKLVLVHGSAEATEHLKQHCAKHVCPHVYAPQIEETIDVTSDLCAYKVQLSERLMSNVLFKKLGEYEIAWVDAEVGKTNGMRSLLPLTSTPPTHNSVLVGDLKLADFKQFLAGKGIQAS
;
A
#
# COMPACT_ATOMS: atom_id res chain seq x y z
N MET A 1 -15.10 15.20 33.77
CA MET A 1 -13.65 14.97 33.58
C MET A 1 -13.50 13.46 33.47
N ASP A 2 -13.47 12.95 32.25
CA ASP A 2 -13.44 11.50 31.99
C ASP A 2 -11.99 11.02 32.01
N PHE A 3 -11.57 10.50 33.16
CA PHE A 3 -10.21 10.01 33.44
C PHE A 3 -10.05 8.52 33.09
N GLU A 4 -10.66 8.04 32.01
CA GLU A 4 -10.62 6.61 31.65
C GLU A 4 -9.38 6.25 30.80
N GLY A 5 -8.61 7.23 30.32
CA GLY A 5 -7.44 6.98 29.47
C GLY A 5 -7.77 6.31 28.13
N ARG A 6 -9.05 6.28 27.74
CA ARG A 6 -9.50 5.72 26.46
C ARG A 6 -9.33 6.73 25.35
N SER A 7 -8.80 6.28 24.21
CA SER A 7 -8.63 7.09 23.01
C SER A 7 -9.97 7.72 22.62
N ASP A 8 -10.01 9.05 22.55
CA ASP A 8 -11.19 9.78 22.11
C ASP A 8 -11.45 9.50 20.63
N GLY A 9 -12.72 9.59 20.21
CA GLY A 9 -13.13 9.30 18.84
C GLY A 9 -12.44 10.15 17.77
N ARG A 10 -11.81 11.27 18.13
CA ARG A 10 -11.01 12.09 17.20
C ARG A 10 -9.59 11.55 17.04
N SER A 11 -8.92 11.19 18.13
CA SER A 11 -7.60 10.55 18.05
C SER A 11 -7.65 9.24 17.29
N LEU A 12 -8.68 8.42 17.53
CA LEU A 12 -8.80 7.14 16.84
C LEU A 12 -8.99 7.32 15.32
N LYS A 13 -9.77 8.31 14.90
CA LYS A 13 -9.90 8.69 13.48
C LYS A 13 -8.59 9.18 12.89
N SER A 14 -7.86 10.03 13.62
CA SER A 14 -6.56 10.56 13.18
C SER A 14 -5.54 9.45 12.98
N ILE A 15 -5.43 8.53 13.94
CA ILE A 15 -4.53 7.38 13.87
C ILE A 15 -4.89 6.48 12.69
N LEU A 16 -6.18 6.15 12.52
CA LEU A 16 -6.62 5.30 11.42
C LEU A 16 -6.33 5.92 10.05
N SER A 17 -6.54 7.23 9.90
CA SER A 17 -6.19 7.95 8.67
C SER A 17 -4.69 7.94 8.38
N HIS A 18 -3.85 7.96 9.42
CA HIS A 18 -2.39 7.94 9.25
C HIS A 18 -1.83 6.54 8.99
N VAL A 19 -2.39 5.52 9.65
CA VAL A 19 -1.95 4.12 9.52
C VAL A 19 -2.46 3.51 8.20
N ALA A 20 -3.63 3.92 7.72
CA ALA A 20 -4.27 3.43 6.49
C ALA A 20 -4.21 1.89 6.35
N PRO A 21 -4.76 1.12 7.32
CA PRO A 21 -4.71 -0.34 7.29
C PRO A 21 -5.47 -0.92 6.08
N LEU A 22 -4.99 -2.03 5.52
CA LEU A 22 -5.67 -2.71 4.39
C LEU A 22 -6.98 -3.40 4.81
N LYS A 23 -7.03 -3.91 6.04
CA LYS A 23 -8.20 -4.55 6.66
C LYS A 23 -8.28 -4.09 8.12
N LEU A 24 -9.47 -3.70 8.57
CA LEU A 24 -9.73 -3.20 9.92
C LEU A 24 -10.80 -4.04 10.59
N VAL A 25 -10.53 -4.49 11.82
CA VAL A 25 -11.52 -5.16 12.68
C VAL A 25 -11.78 -4.29 13.90
N LEU A 26 -13.04 -3.90 14.09
CA LEU A 26 -13.50 -3.12 15.23
C LEU A 26 -14.05 -4.08 16.29
N VAL A 27 -13.37 -4.11 17.45
CA VAL A 27 -13.78 -4.91 18.62
C VAL A 27 -14.11 -3.98 19.78
N HIS A 28 -15.00 -4.43 20.68
CA HIS A 28 -15.43 -3.71 21.88
C HIS A 28 -15.98 -2.30 21.64
N GLY A 29 -17.31 -2.19 21.59
CA GLY A 29 -18.04 -0.93 21.52
C GLY A 29 -19.54 -1.17 21.63
N SER A 30 -20.33 -0.13 21.93
CA SER A 30 -21.78 -0.22 21.74
C SER A 30 -22.08 -0.39 20.25
N ALA A 31 -23.15 -1.11 19.91
CA ALA A 31 -23.51 -1.37 18.51
C ALA A 31 -23.59 -0.08 17.67
N GLU A 32 -24.12 0.99 18.28
CA GLU A 32 -24.23 2.32 17.68
C GLU A 32 -22.86 2.96 17.40
N ALA A 33 -21.92 2.87 18.36
CA ALA A 33 -20.59 3.45 18.21
C ALA A 33 -19.76 2.71 17.16
N THR A 34 -19.82 1.37 17.16
CA THR A 34 -19.07 0.53 16.23
C THR A 34 -19.58 0.71 14.80
N GLU A 35 -20.90 0.81 14.61
CA GLU A 35 -21.50 1.07 13.29
C GLU A 35 -21.14 2.46 12.76
N HIS A 36 -21.22 3.49 13.61
CA HIS A 36 -20.83 4.85 13.23
C HIS A 36 -19.34 4.93 12.85
N LEU A 37 -18.48 4.24 13.58
CA LEU A 37 -17.05 4.18 13.27
C LEU A 37 -16.78 3.36 12.00
N LYS A 38 -17.48 2.25 11.80
CA LYS A 38 -17.40 1.42 10.59
C LYS A 38 -17.73 2.23 9.34
N GLN A 39 -18.82 3.00 9.36
CA GLN A 39 -19.23 3.85 8.24
C GLN A 39 -18.19 4.93 7.93
N HIS A 40 -17.59 5.53 8.96
CA HIS A 40 -16.53 6.52 8.77
C HIS A 40 -15.26 5.90 8.19
N CYS A 41 -14.83 4.74 8.71
CA CYS A 41 -13.62 4.07 8.26
C CYS A 41 -13.77 3.51 6.84
N ALA A 42 -14.96 2.99 6.49
CA ALA A 42 -15.27 2.51 5.14
C ALA A 42 -15.16 3.61 4.08
N LYS A 43 -15.47 4.86 4.46
CA LYS A 43 -15.43 6.02 3.55
C LYS A 43 -14.06 6.69 3.46
N HIS A 44 -13.31 6.73 4.57
CA HIS A 44 -12.12 7.60 4.67
C HIS A 44 -10.80 6.87 4.93
N VAL A 45 -10.85 5.59 5.34
CA VAL A 45 -9.65 4.87 5.80
C VAL A 45 -9.36 3.66 4.92
N CYS A 46 -10.30 2.71 4.87
CA CYS A 46 -10.09 1.47 4.13
C CYS A 46 -11.43 0.81 3.74
N PRO A 47 -11.48 0.07 2.63
CA PRO A 47 -12.71 -0.56 2.16
C PRO A 47 -13.14 -1.77 2.99
N HIS A 48 -12.21 -2.46 3.68
CA HIS A 48 -12.49 -3.69 4.41
C HIS A 48 -12.56 -3.44 5.92
N VAL A 49 -13.75 -3.05 6.41
CA VAL A 49 -13.99 -2.81 7.85
C VAL A 49 -15.02 -3.81 8.40
N TYR A 50 -14.60 -4.59 9.38
CA TYR A 50 -15.41 -5.61 10.04
C TYR A 50 -15.75 -5.16 11.47
N ALA A 51 -16.97 -5.45 11.91
CA ALA A 51 -17.44 -5.16 13.26
C ALA A 51 -18.21 -6.38 13.79
N PRO A 52 -17.50 -7.45 14.17
CA PRO A 52 -18.11 -8.70 14.61
C PRO A 52 -18.85 -8.52 15.94
N GLN A 53 -19.98 -9.24 16.10
CA GLN A 53 -20.69 -9.35 17.36
C GLN A 53 -20.01 -10.33 18.32
N ILE A 54 -20.43 -10.31 19.59
CA ILE A 54 -19.96 -11.28 20.59
C ILE A 54 -20.30 -12.69 20.08
N GLU A 55 -19.30 -13.58 20.09
CA GLU A 55 -19.34 -14.95 19.53
C GLU A 55 -19.38 -15.07 17.99
N GLU A 56 -19.25 -13.97 17.24
CA GLU A 56 -19.12 -14.02 15.78
C GLU A 56 -17.65 -14.26 15.36
N THR A 57 -17.43 -15.25 14.48
CA THR A 57 -16.12 -15.52 13.90
C THR A 57 -16.05 -14.94 12.49
N ILE A 58 -15.08 -14.07 12.25
CA ILE A 58 -14.81 -13.50 10.92
C ILE A 58 -13.51 -14.08 10.35
N ASP A 59 -13.57 -14.56 9.10
CA ASP A 59 -12.37 -14.90 8.37
C ASP A 59 -11.81 -13.64 7.69
N VAL A 60 -10.67 -13.18 8.18
CA VAL A 60 -9.97 -11.99 7.68
C VAL A 60 -8.77 -12.38 6.82
N THR A 61 -8.62 -13.68 6.50
CA THR A 61 -7.53 -14.19 5.68
C THR A 61 -7.49 -13.43 4.35
N SER A 62 -6.31 -12.90 4.04
CA SER A 62 -6.03 -12.37 2.70
C SER A 62 -5.23 -13.44 2.01
N ASP A 63 -5.64 -13.86 0.82
CA ASP A 63 -4.86 -14.75 -0.03
C ASP A 63 -3.67 -13.99 -0.63
N LEU A 64 -2.80 -13.46 0.23
CA LEU A 64 -1.52 -12.91 -0.12
C LEU A 64 -0.53 -14.07 -0.13
N CYS A 65 -0.43 -14.72 -1.28
CA CYS A 65 0.60 -15.71 -1.51
C CYS A 65 1.97 -15.01 -1.58
N ALA A 66 2.55 -14.72 -0.42
CA ALA A 66 3.89 -14.16 -0.32
C ALA A 66 4.92 -15.26 -0.56
N TYR A 67 5.50 -15.27 -1.76
CA TYR A 67 6.57 -16.19 -2.11
C TYR A 67 7.93 -15.50 -2.00
N LYS A 68 8.84 -16.09 -1.22
CA LYS A 68 10.24 -15.65 -1.21
C LYS A 68 10.97 -16.27 -2.40
N VAL A 69 11.40 -15.42 -3.33
CA VAL A 69 12.25 -15.81 -4.46
C VAL A 69 13.60 -15.11 -4.34
N GLN A 70 14.66 -15.78 -4.80
CA GLN A 70 16.00 -15.20 -4.84
C GLN A 70 16.25 -14.57 -6.22
N LEU A 71 16.63 -13.29 -6.28
CA LEU A 71 17.17 -12.74 -7.54
C LEU A 71 18.54 -13.37 -7.80
N SER A 72 18.74 -13.92 -9.00
CA SER A 72 20.06 -14.39 -9.41
C SER A 72 21.02 -13.21 -9.63
N GLU A 73 22.31 -13.42 -9.37
CA GLU A 73 23.34 -12.37 -9.54
C GLU A 73 23.38 -11.82 -10.97
N ARG A 74 23.18 -12.70 -11.96
CA ARG A 74 23.13 -12.33 -13.39
C ARG A 74 21.95 -11.43 -13.73
N LEU A 75 20.81 -11.61 -13.06
CA LEU A 75 19.65 -10.74 -13.23
C LEU A 75 19.93 -9.40 -12.55
N MET A 76 20.43 -9.42 -11.32
CA MET A 76 20.75 -8.23 -10.54
C MET A 76 21.72 -7.28 -11.26
N SER A 77 22.73 -7.81 -11.96
CA SER A 77 23.68 -7.00 -12.73
C SER A 77 23.06 -6.29 -13.94
N ASN A 78 21.91 -6.77 -14.42
CA ASN A 78 21.21 -6.22 -15.59
C ASN A 78 20.06 -5.28 -15.19
N VAL A 79 19.73 -5.17 -13.90
CA VAL A 79 18.65 -4.31 -13.42
C VAL A 79 19.05 -2.84 -13.52
N LEU A 80 18.25 -2.06 -14.24
CA LEU A 80 18.45 -0.62 -14.40
C LEU A 80 17.64 0.15 -13.35
N PHE A 81 18.30 0.52 -12.26
CA PHE A 81 17.73 1.35 -11.22
C PHE A 81 17.64 2.82 -11.66
N LYS A 82 16.46 3.41 -11.47
CA LYS A 82 16.21 4.84 -11.65
C LYS A 82 15.91 5.46 -10.29
N LYS A 83 16.61 6.54 -9.97
CA LYS A 83 16.40 7.29 -8.73
C LYS A 83 15.13 8.14 -8.83
N LEU A 84 14.23 8.00 -7.86
CA LEU A 84 13.01 8.76 -7.69
C LEU A 84 12.97 9.30 -6.24
N GLY A 85 13.45 10.54 -6.06
CA GLY A 85 13.63 11.12 -4.73
C GLY A 85 14.68 10.35 -3.92
N GLU A 86 14.27 9.83 -2.77
CA GLU A 86 15.09 8.98 -1.89
C GLU A 86 15.00 7.48 -2.22
N TYR A 87 14.18 7.10 -3.20
CA TYR A 87 13.96 5.71 -3.58
C TYR A 87 14.62 5.38 -4.92
N GLU A 88 14.99 4.11 -5.11
CA GLU A 88 15.43 3.58 -6.40
C GLU A 88 14.40 2.58 -6.90
N ILE A 89 13.91 2.80 -8.13
CA ILE A 89 12.90 1.97 -8.78
C ILE A 89 13.49 1.30 -10.01
N ALA A 90 13.13 0.06 -10.26
CA ALA A 90 13.55 -0.66 -11.45
C ALA A 90 12.44 -1.57 -11.95
N TRP A 91 12.40 -1.73 -13.28
CA TRP A 91 11.61 -2.77 -13.92
C TRP A 91 12.46 -4.03 -14.00
N VAL A 92 11.90 -5.16 -13.57
CA VAL A 92 12.57 -6.46 -13.58
C VAL A 92 11.66 -7.46 -14.27
N ASP A 93 12.14 -8.00 -15.37
CA ASP A 93 11.54 -9.15 -16.04
C ASP A 93 12.42 -10.38 -15.85
N ALA A 94 11.81 -11.48 -15.45
CA ALA A 94 12.55 -12.69 -15.12
C ALA A 94 11.72 -13.96 -15.30
N GLU A 95 12.42 -15.07 -15.53
CA GLU A 95 11.83 -16.42 -15.54
C GLU A 95 12.02 -17.08 -14.17
N VAL A 96 10.99 -17.78 -13.70
CA VAL A 96 11.07 -18.52 -12.43
C VAL A 96 11.83 -19.83 -12.67
N GLY A 97 13.04 -19.90 -12.14
CA GLY A 97 13.90 -21.08 -12.15
C GLY A 97 14.19 -21.61 -10.75
N LYS A 98 15.17 -22.51 -10.68
CA LYS A 98 15.66 -23.09 -9.43
C LYS A 98 17.18 -22.99 -9.39
N THR A 99 17.72 -22.27 -8.42
CA THR A 99 19.16 -22.16 -8.16
C THR A 99 19.43 -22.71 -6.78
N ASN A 100 20.36 -23.67 -6.65
CA ASN A 100 20.76 -24.26 -5.37
C ASN A 100 19.59 -24.76 -4.49
N GLY A 101 18.53 -25.28 -5.10
CA GLY A 101 17.36 -25.78 -4.36
C GLY A 101 16.27 -24.74 -4.08
N MET A 102 16.56 -23.45 -4.20
CA MET A 102 15.62 -22.34 -3.96
C MET A 102 15.01 -21.81 -5.26
N ARG A 103 13.76 -21.34 -5.21
CA ARG A 103 13.13 -20.64 -6.34
C ARG A 103 13.86 -19.33 -6.60
N SER A 104 14.37 -19.17 -7.82
CA SER A 104 15.20 -18.02 -8.19
C SER A 104 14.69 -17.37 -9.47
N LEU A 105 14.81 -16.05 -9.56
CA LEU A 105 14.52 -15.28 -10.76
C LEU A 105 15.75 -15.25 -11.66
N LEU A 106 15.60 -15.80 -12.86
CA LEU A 106 16.63 -15.87 -13.91
C LEU A 106 16.38 -14.80 -14.97
N PRO A 107 17.41 -14.29 -15.66
CA PRO A 107 17.23 -13.38 -16.79
C PRO A 107 16.32 -13.97 -17.86
N LEU A 108 15.42 -13.16 -18.42
CA LEU A 108 14.64 -13.56 -19.59
C LEU A 108 15.57 -13.97 -20.74
N THR A 109 15.20 -15.04 -21.43
CA THR A 109 15.83 -15.43 -22.70
C THR A 109 15.23 -14.69 -23.91
N SER A 110 14.03 -14.12 -23.74
CA SER A 110 13.30 -13.34 -24.75
C SER A 110 13.36 -11.85 -24.47
N THR A 111 13.15 -11.02 -25.51
CA THR A 111 12.93 -9.57 -25.33
C THR A 111 11.72 -9.33 -24.41
N PRO A 112 11.86 -8.54 -23.34
CA PRO A 112 10.75 -8.22 -22.46
C PRO A 112 9.66 -7.44 -23.20
N PRO A 113 8.38 -7.66 -22.86
CA PRO A 113 7.30 -6.82 -23.36
C PRO A 113 7.48 -5.36 -22.92
N THR A 114 6.94 -4.42 -23.71
CA THR A 114 6.98 -3.01 -23.36
C THR A 114 6.16 -2.73 -22.10
N HIS A 115 6.82 -2.22 -21.06
CA HIS A 115 6.17 -1.83 -19.81
C HIS A 115 5.28 -0.60 -19.99
N ASN A 116 4.06 -0.65 -19.47
CA ASN A 116 3.20 0.52 -19.37
C ASN A 116 3.79 1.51 -18.36
N SER A 117 3.63 2.81 -18.62
CA SER A 117 4.04 3.85 -17.67
C SER A 117 3.20 3.73 -16.39
N VAL A 118 3.87 3.47 -15.27
CA VAL A 118 3.25 3.50 -13.94
C VAL A 118 3.67 4.79 -13.24
N LEU A 119 2.70 5.51 -12.70
CA LEU A 119 2.96 6.68 -11.87
C LEU A 119 3.29 6.18 -10.46
N VAL A 120 4.54 6.44 -10.04
CA VAL A 120 5.04 6.03 -8.73
C VAL A 120 5.18 7.27 -7.85
N GLY A 121 4.50 7.27 -6.70
CA GLY A 121 4.48 8.37 -5.74
C GLY A 121 3.28 9.31 -5.88
N ASP A 122 3.18 10.25 -4.94
CA ASP A 122 2.11 11.24 -4.93
C ASP A 122 2.51 12.47 -5.74
N LEU A 123 1.70 12.83 -6.74
CA LEU A 123 1.84 14.11 -7.42
C LEU A 123 1.26 15.21 -6.53
N LYS A 124 2.11 15.98 -5.85
CA LYS A 124 1.65 17.16 -5.11
C LYS A 124 1.23 18.26 -6.08
N LEU A 125 -0.04 18.67 -5.99
CA LEU A 125 -0.59 19.78 -6.77
C LEU A 125 0.22 21.08 -6.61
N ALA A 126 0.84 21.31 -5.46
CA ALA A 126 1.70 22.47 -5.21
C ALA A 126 2.94 22.46 -6.12
N ASP A 127 3.65 21.33 -6.17
CA ASP A 127 4.85 21.16 -7.01
C ASP A 127 4.48 21.22 -8.50
N PHE A 128 3.33 20.64 -8.86
CA PHE A 128 2.81 20.69 -10.23
C PHE A 128 2.45 22.11 -10.66
N LYS A 129 1.76 22.89 -9.81
CA LYS A 129 1.45 24.31 -10.07
C LYS A 129 2.72 25.15 -10.19
N GLN A 130 3.71 24.92 -9.34
CA GLN A 130 4.99 25.63 -9.40
C GLN A 130 5.74 25.32 -10.70
N PHE A 131 5.74 24.05 -11.12
CA PHE A 131 6.32 23.65 -12.40
C PHE A 131 5.60 24.28 -13.61
N LEU A 132 4.27 24.28 -13.62
CA LEU A 132 3.46 24.91 -14.67
C LEU A 132 3.71 26.42 -14.75
N ALA A 133 3.75 27.10 -13.61
CA ALA A 133 4.08 28.52 -13.53
C ALA A 133 5.49 28.80 -14.08
N GLY A 134 6.48 27.96 -13.76
CA GLY A 134 7.83 28.03 -14.32
C GLY A 134 7.91 27.79 -15.83
N LYS A 135 6.90 27.13 -16.41
CA LYS A 135 6.74 26.93 -17.86
C LYS A 135 5.80 27.97 -18.51
N GLY A 136 5.37 28.99 -17.77
CA GLY A 136 4.52 30.07 -18.28
C GLY A 136 3.05 29.69 -18.44
N ILE A 137 2.62 28.53 -17.93
CA ILE A 137 1.24 28.07 -17.98
C ILE A 137 0.60 28.43 -16.63
N GLN A 138 -0.21 29.50 -16.61
CA GLN A 138 -0.98 29.83 -15.42
C GLN A 138 -2.30 29.03 -15.40
N ALA A 139 -2.44 28.15 -14.41
CA ALA A 139 -3.72 27.56 -14.07
C ALA A 139 -4.48 28.56 -13.16
N SER A 140 -5.56 29.14 -13.70
CA SER A 140 -6.51 29.99 -12.96
C SER A 140 -7.24 29.22 -11.86
#